data_AF-A0A076MXZ1-F1
#
_entry.id   AF-A0A076MXZ1-F1
#
_cell.length_a   1.000
_cell.length_b   1.000
_cell.length_c   1.000
_cell.angle_alpha   90.00
_cell.angle_beta   90.00
_cell.angle_gamma   90.00
#
_symmetry.space_group_name_H-M   'P 1'
#
loop_
_entity.id
_entity.type
_entity.pdbx_description
1 polymer ?
#
loop_
_entity_poly.entity_id
_entity_poly.type
_entity_poly.pdbx_seq_one_letter_code
_entity_poly.pdbx_strand_id
1 'polypeptide(L)'
;MDYAALDPIAVRTLTNPLIPPSVTTTRPFLAAELGGLNGQGNARSVARLQSVVSHGGAIDGRRFVAESTVERIFQVQADGVDRVLGTPVRFGPG
;
A
#
# COMPACT_ATOMS: atom_id res chain seq x y z
N MET A 1 -19.28 -13.43 -4.73
CA MET A 1 -19.41 -11.96 -4.67
C MET A 1 -20.30 -11.56 -5.83
N ASP A 2 -21.33 -10.74 -5.61
CA ASP A 2 -22.15 -10.22 -6.71
C ASP A 2 -21.47 -8.98 -7.29
N TYR A 3 -20.82 -9.14 -8.45
CA TYR A 3 -20.09 -8.06 -9.11
C TYR A 3 -21.01 -7.05 -9.81
N ALA A 4 -22.30 -7.38 -10.01
CA ALA A 4 -23.25 -6.47 -10.65
C ALA A 4 -23.64 -5.29 -9.76
N ALA A 5 -23.43 -5.41 -8.45
CA ALA A 5 -23.66 -4.34 -7.47
C ALA A 5 -22.45 -3.40 -7.28
N LEU A 6 -21.31 -3.67 -7.93
CA LEU A 6 -20.09 -2.88 -7.80
C LEU A 6 -19.95 -1.86 -8.94
N ASP A 7 -19.28 -0.73 -8.66
CA ASP A 7 -18.86 0.22 -9.70
C ASP A 7 -18.01 -0.53 -10.76
N PRO A 8 -18.24 -0.33 -12.07
CA PRO A 8 -17.45 -0.98 -13.12
C PRO A 8 -15.93 -0.79 -12.99
N ILE A 9 -15.49 0.32 -12.40
CA ILE A 9 -14.07 0.57 -12.08
C ILE A 9 -13.58 -0.43 -11.02
N ALA A 10 -14.36 -0.66 -9.97
CA ALA A 10 -14.02 -1.63 -8.92
C ALA A 10 -13.87 -3.04 -9.49
N VAL A 11 -14.80 -3.45 -10.37
CA VAL A 11 -14.72 -4.75 -11.06
C VAL A 11 -13.42 -4.86 -11.86
N ARG A 12 -13.12 -3.87 -12.70
CA ARG A 12 -11.90 -3.86 -13.52
C ARG A 12 -10.61 -3.87 -12.69
N THR A 13 -10.58 -3.19 -11.55
CA THR A 13 -9.42 -3.12 -10.66
C THR A 13 -9.19 -4.43 -9.91
N LEU A 14 -10.25 -5.06 -9.40
CA LEU A 14 -10.14 -6.22 -8.51
C LEU A 14 -10.04 -7.56 -9.25
N THR A 15 -10.49 -7.64 -10.51
CA THR A 15 -10.53 -8.92 -11.24
C THR A 15 -9.46 -9.05 -12.34
N ASN A 16 -8.54 -8.10 -12.48
CA ASN A 16 -7.55 -8.10 -13.56
C ASN A 16 -6.13 -7.73 -13.11
N PRO A 17 -5.19 -8.69 -12.99
CA PRO A 17 -5.38 -10.14 -13.17
C PRO A 17 -5.98 -10.79 -11.91
N LEU A 18 -6.72 -11.88 -12.10
CA LEU A 18 -7.08 -12.75 -10.98
C LEU A 18 -5.88 -13.64 -10.62
N ILE A 19 -5.38 -13.51 -9.39
CA ILE A 19 -4.24 -14.29 -8.90
C ILE A 19 -4.77 -15.41 -7.99
N PRO A 20 -4.62 -16.69 -8.36
CA PRO A 20 -5.04 -17.79 -7.51
C PRO A 20 -4.24 -17.83 -6.19
N PRO A 21 -4.88 -18.03 -5.02
CA PRO A 21 -4.17 -18.13 -3.74
C PRO A 21 -3.10 -19.23 -3.68
N SER A 22 -3.25 -20.30 -4.47
CA SER A 22 -2.22 -21.36 -4.57
C SER A 22 -0.91 -20.87 -5.17
N VAL A 23 -0.93 -19.79 -5.95
CA VAL A 23 0.27 -19.19 -6.56
C VAL A 23 1.01 -18.31 -5.56
N THR A 24 0.29 -17.66 -4.63
CA THR A 24 0.86 -16.63 -3.74
C THR A 24 1.84 -17.15 -2.71
N THR A 25 1.95 -18.47 -2.55
CA THR A 25 2.89 -19.15 -1.64
C THR A 25 4.06 -19.81 -2.38
N THR A 26 4.08 -19.76 -3.71
CA THR A 26 5.14 -20.37 -4.52
C THR A 26 6.42 -19.54 -4.48
N ARG A 27 7.58 -20.20 -4.65
CA ARG A 27 8.88 -19.50 -4.68
C ARG A 27 8.97 -18.42 -5.77
N PRO A 28 8.48 -18.64 -7.01
CA PRO A 28 8.48 -17.59 -8.02
C PRO A 28 7.65 -16.36 -7.62
N PHE A 29 6.47 -16.55 -7.02
CA PHE A 29 5.64 -15.43 -6.60
C PHE A 29 6.29 -14.64 -5.45
N LEU A 30 6.84 -15.34 -4.46
CA LEU A 30 7.47 -14.70 -3.29
C LEU A 30 8.79 -13.98 -3.65
N ALA A 31 9.47 -14.40 -4.71
CA ALA A 31 10.70 -13.78 -5.19
C ALA A 31 10.47 -12.66 -6.21
N ALA A 32 9.25 -12.51 -6.74
CA ALA A 32 8.91 -11.43 -7.65
C ALA A 32 8.89 -10.07 -6.92
N GLU A 33 9.15 -8.97 -7.65
CA GLU A 33 9.13 -7.62 -7.09
C GLU A 33 7.79 -6.92 -7.41
N LEU A 34 6.72 -7.30 -6.70
CA LEU A 34 5.38 -6.74 -6.90
C LEU A 34 5.06 -5.74 -5.78
N GLY A 35 5.60 -4.53 -5.89
CA GLY A 35 5.60 -3.52 -4.82
C GLY A 35 4.25 -3.13 -4.22
N GLY A 36 3.14 -3.33 -4.95
CA GLY A 36 1.77 -3.07 -4.46
C GLY A 36 1.04 -4.30 -3.88
N LEU A 37 1.69 -5.48 -3.81
CA LEU A 37 0.98 -6.74 -3.55
C LEU A 37 1.73 -7.75 -2.67
N ASN A 38 2.97 -8.13 -3.02
CA ASN A 38 3.56 -9.39 -2.53
C ASN A 38 4.64 -9.24 -1.45
N GLY A 39 4.74 -8.07 -0.81
CA GLY A 39 5.74 -7.82 0.24
C GLY A 39 5.66 -8.83 1.40
N GLN A 40 6.81 -9.34 1.83
CA GLN A 40 6.93 -10.28 2.94
C GLN A 40 7.55 -9.59 4.16
N GLY A 41 6.92 -9.72 5.33
CA GLY A 41 7.37 -9.08 6.56
C GLY A 41 6.61 -9.55 7.80
N ASN A 42 6.86 -8.90 8.93
CA ASN A 42 6.14 -9.16 10.18
C ASN A 42 5.83 -7.84 10.90
N ALA A 43 5.08 -7.90 12.00
CA ALA A 43 4.67 -6.71 12.75
C ALA A 43 5.87 -5.85 13.20
N ARG A 44 6.99 -6.47 13.59
CA ARG A 44 8.20 -5.77 14.01
C ARG A 44 8.86 -5.02 12.86
N SER A 45 8.99 -5.64 11.68
CA SER A 45 9.58 -4.98 10.51
C SER A 45 8.72 -3.82 10.04
N VAL A 46 7.40 -3.98 10.03
CA VAL A 46 6.46 -2.89 9.70
C VAL A 46 6.60 -1.72 10.67
N ALA A 47 6.57 -1.99 11.98
CA ALA A 47 6.74 -0.95 12.99
C ALA A 47 8.09 -0.22 12.87
N ARG A 48 9.16 -0.94 12.56
CA ARG A 48 10.49 -0.35 12.35
C ARG A 48 10.58 0.49 11.07
N LEU A 49 9.87 0.12 10.00
CA LEU A 49 9.82 0.96 8.79
C LEU A 49 8.98 2.22 9.05
N GLN A 50 7.84 2.09 9.71
CA GLN A 50 6.99 3.22 10.10
C GLN A 50 7.66 4.13 11.14
N SER A 51 8.61 3.62 11.94
CA SER A 51 9.37 4.46 12.87
C SER A 51 10.25 5.48 12.14
N VAL A 52 10.72 5.20 10.93
CA VAL A 52 11.42 6.18 10.09
C VAL A 52 10.55 7.42 9.87
N VAL A 53 9.27 7.23 9.52
CA VAL A 53 8.32 8.32 9.29
C VAL A 53 8.01 9.06 10.59
N SER A 54 7.63 8.34 11.64
CA SER A 54 7.24 8.96 12.91
C SER A 54 8.37 9.67 13.66
N HIS A 55 9.64 9.39 13.31
CA HIS A 55 10.83 10.01 13.90
C HIS A 55 11.54 10.97 12.91
N GLY A 56 10.78 11.67 12.07
CA GLY A 56 11.32 12.76 11.23
C GLY A 56 12.30 12.30 10.14
N GLY A 57 12.20 11.03 9.73
CA GLY A 57 13.01 10.45 8.66
C GLY A 57 14.31 9.80 9.11
N ALA A 58 14.57 9.69 10.42
CA ALA A 58 15.79 9.13 10.97
C ALA A 58 15.53 8.21 12.17
N ILE A 59 16.26 7.09 12.24
CA ILE A 59 16.29 6.17 13.38
C ILE A 59 17.71 5.64 13.56
N ASP A 60 18.07 5.20 14.77
CA ASP A 60 19.37 4.58 15.07
C ASP A 60 20.59 5.42 14.60
N GLY A 61 20.49 6.76 14.69
CA GLY A 61 21.54 7.69 14.25
C GLY A 61 21.70 7.82 12.73
N ARG A 62 20.84 7.19 11.92
CA ARG A 62 20.88 7.26 10.46
C ARG A 62 19.62 7.93 9.89
N ARG A 63 19.82 8.88 8.97
CA ARG A 63 18.75 9.47 8.16
C ARG A 63 18.48 8.59 6.93
N PHE A 64 17.22 8.23 6.73
CA PHE A 64 16.74 7.47 5.57
C PHE A 64 15.99 8.36 4.59
N VAL A 65 15.22 9.33 5.10
CA VAL A 65 14.52 10.33 4.30
C VAL A 65 14.68 11.72 4.93
N ALA A 66 14.60 12.76 4.10
CA ALA A 66 14.59 14.13 4.59
C ALA A 66 13.32 14.39 5.41
N GLU A 67 13.44 15.21 6.45
CA GLU A 67 12.29 15.61 7.28
C GLU A 67 11.21 16.30 6.45
N SER A 68 11.62 17.19 5.53
CA SER A 68 10.70 17.83 4.57
C SER A 68 10.01 16.84 3.61
N THR A 69 10.58 15.64 3.41
CA THR A 69 9.91 14.57 2.66
C THR A 69 8.89 13.86 3.53
N VAL A 70 9.15 13.66 4.82
CA VAL A 70 8.15 13.15 5.76
C VAL A 70 6.93 14.07 5.81
N GLU A 71 7.13 15.38 5.89
CA GLU A 71 6.02 16.35 5.85
C GLU A 71 5.20 16.23 4.55
N ARG A 72 5.88 16.00 3.42
CA ARG A 72 5.24 15.91 2.10
C ARG A 72 4.30 14.70 1.98
N ILE A 73 4.58 13.58 2.64
CA ILE A 73 3.72 12.38 2.51
C ILE A 73 2.32 12.59 3.10
N PHE A 74 2.14 13.60 3.97
CA PHE A 74 0.85 13.94 4.55
C PHE A 74 0.07 14.99 3.74
N GLN A 75 0.64 15.49 2.64
CA GLN A 75 -0.06 16.40 1.74
C GLN A 75 -1.14 15.65 0.97
N VAL A 76 -2.38 16.10 1.13
CA VAL A 76 -3.56 15.50 0.48
C VAL A 76 -3.44 15.60 -1.03
N GLN A 77 -3.56 14.45 -1.70
CA GLN A 77 -3.65 14.37 -3.16
C GLN A 77 -5.08 14.07 -3.61
N ALA A 78 -5.86 13.35 -2.80
CA ALA A 78 -7.27 13.08 -3.05
C ALA A 78 -8.04 12.94 -1.72
N ASP A 79 -9.27 13.43 -1.68
CA ASP A 79 -10.18 13.34 -0.54
C ASP A 79 -11.61 13.14 -1.04
N GLY A 80 -12.22 12.00 -0.72
CA GLY A 80 -13.56 11.66 -1.18
C GLY A 80 -13.86 10.17 -1.09
N VAL A 81 -14.99 9.77 -1.67
CA VAL A 81 -15.36 8.35 -1.76
C VAL A 81 -14.48 7.68 -2.82
N ASP A 82 -13.67 6.71 -2.40
CA ASP A 82 -12.86 5.92 -3.32
C ASP A 82 -13.76 5.03 -4.20
N ARG A 83 -13.55 5.04 -5.51
CA ARG A 83 -14.43 4.34 -6.47
C ARG A 83 -14.27 2.82 -6.47
N VAL A 84 -13.19 2.31 -5.87
CA VAL A 84 -12.93 0.88 -5.74
C VAL A 84 -13.40 0.38 -4.36
N LEU A 85 -13.04 1.09 -3.29
CA LEU A 85 -13.37 0.72 -1.91
C LEU A 85 -14.78 1.15 -1.49
N GLY A 86 -15.39 2.12 -2.19
CA GLY A 86 -16.75 2.60 -1.93
C GLY A 86 -16.92 3.37 -0.61
N THR A 87 -15.82 3.78 0.03
CA THR A 87 -15.80 4.45 1.35
C THR A 87 -15.00 5.75 1.27
N PRO A 88 -15.23 6.73 2.16
CA PRO A 88 -14.38 7.91 2.25
C PRO A 88 -12.93 7.55 2.56
N VAL A 89 -12.00 8.00 1.72
CA VAL A 89 -10.56 7.86 1.90
C VAL A 89 -9.87 9.17 1.56
N ARG A 90 -8.81 9.49 2.30
CA ARG A 90 -7.94 10.62 2.06
C ARG A 90 -6.53 10.12 1.80
N PHE A 91 -6.06 10.29 0.57
CA PHE A 91 -4.76 9.81 0.12
C PHE A 91 -3.70 10.90 0.16
N GLY A 92 -2.49 10.51 0.57
CA GLY A 92 -1.26 11.25 0.31
C GLY A 92 -0.69 10.89 -1.07
N PRO A 93 0.61 11.09 -1.33
CA PRO A 93 1.28 10.71 -2.57
C PRO A 93 1.59 9.21 -2.69
N GLY A 94 1.02 8.37 -1.82
CA GLY A 94 1.17 6.91 -1.80
C GLY A 94 0.01 6.24 -1.09
#